data_AF-A0A164M3G0-F1
#
_entry.id   AF-A0A164M3G0-F1
#
_cell.length_a   1.000
_cell.length_b   1.000
_cell.length_c   1.000
_cell.angle_alpha   90.00
_cell.angle_beta   90.00
_cell.angle_gamma   90.00
#
_symmetry.space_group_name_H-M   'P 1'
#
loop_
_entity.id
_entity.type
_entity.pdbx_description
1 polymer ?
#
loop_
_entity_poly.entity_id
_entity_poly.type
_entity_poly.pdbx_seq_one_letter_code
_entity_poly.pdbx_strand_id
1 'polypeptide(L)'
;MPLISSSLEQKQPFTNTALHHVVIGESSFDPCLSSGGRHRDISKIAEEIAEDFEEKGCHESRDILIVSGDRDFWRSSKTRPFLTYSRALSPGNPHFSFFSPLTIDMGRLRKRTRPVLDSDDENDAVTRDKVQALLDNEDVEDQTREVIHAIQEQLQKAQEKTLQTKQQLYDIETRSRSRRRIEKKTDEDETVDTAGHRFAVMNQAWIKNPALLSLDPSEAPKPTDKALIEEYRQALPDSVQERAKERIVGDIFLKAVSDIRSTLVYRMRTVKAHHIFPRRIAMAKTIDPDPDILKAFCGYNASTNKYDTFGPFILADGDGPLLSRIFVPDHLPKTLRLCLFAPNSVKPGGSGKTGGCKTYGVLWNVRTVTPGSMAWAAILCRYWASEDVGKDFAMIGKVTDINYYSDYIKIRDIARRRWHMASFKAIVANWNKIIFGDRDDDDAPRPAQSREDYDQLMREMEDDDEEPEVEDDLPGASLYAL
;
A
#
# COMPACT_ATOMS: atom_id res chain seq x y z
N MET A 1 11.38 -29.88 -57.03
CA MET A 1 12.06 -29.30 -55.85
C MET A 1 11.31 -29.75 -54.60
N PRO A 2 12.03 -30.11 -53.53
CA PRO A 2 11.65 -31.26 -52.72
C PRO A 2 10.91 -30.90 -51.42
N LEU A 3 10.03 -31.83 -51.05
CA LEU A 3 9.44 -32.03 -49.74
C LEU A 3 10.49 -32.65 -48.81
N ILE A 4 10.74 -32.04 -47.64
CA ILE A 4 11.58 -32.58 -46.55
C ILE A 4 10.86 -32.20 -45.24
N SER A 5 10.07 -33.12 -44.69
CA SER A 5 10.39 -34.05 -43.59
C SER A 5 10.12 -33.46 -42.20
N SER A 6 9.05 -33.97 -41.60
CA SER A 6 8.67 -33.85 -40.19
C SER A 6 9.72 -34.49 -39.27
N SER A 7 10.26 -33.72 -38.32
CA SER A 7 11.00 -34.25 -37.17
C SER A 7 10.04 -34.45 -35.99
N LEU A 8 9.89 -35.71 -35.58
CA LEU A 8 9.35 -36.09 -34.27
C LEU A 8 10.27 -35.53 -33.17
N GLU A 9 9.73 -34.68 -32.29
CA GLU A 9 10.34 -34.40 -30.99
C GLU A 9 9.84 -35.45 -29.97
N GLN A 10 10.78 -36.27 -29.49
CA GLN A 10 10.61 -37.10 -28.30
C GLN A 10 10.62 -36.21 -27.05
N LYS A 11 9.49 -36.13 -26.34
CA LYS A 11 9.44 -35.60 -24.97
C LYS A 11 9.87 -36.69 -23.99
N GLN A 12 10.94 -36.45 -23.23
CA GLN A 12 11.24 -37.21 -22.02
C GLN A 12 10.35 -36.72 -20.85
N PRO A 13 9.85 -37.61 -19.97
CA PRO A 13 9.16 -37.19 -18.76
C PRO A 13 10.17 -36.86 -17.65
N PHE A 14 10.17 -35.61 -17.20
CA PHE A 14 10.76 -35.23 -15.91
C PHE A 14 9.81 -35.65 -14.79
N THR A 15 10.21 -36.61 -13.96
CA THR A 15 9.58 -36.86 -12.65
C THR A 15 10.09 -35.82 -11.66
N ASN A 16 9.37 -34.72 -11.52
CA ASN A 16 9.57 -33.77 -10.42
C ASN A 16 8.66 -34.22 -9.26
N THR A 17 9.23 -34.87 -8.25
CA THR A 17 8.54 -35.14 -6.99
C THR A 17 8.45 -33.82 -6.22
N ALA A 18 7.38 -33.05 -6.47
CA ALA A 18 7.12 -31.81 -5.75
C ALA A 18 6.63 -32.14 -4.33
N LEU A 19 7.44 -31.84 -3.33
CA LEU A 19 7.04 -31.84 -1.93
C LEU A 19 6.12 -30.63 -1.71
N HIS A 20 4.81 -30.85 -1.62
CA HIS A 20 3.86 -29.79 -1.31
C HIS A 20 3.73 -29.64 0.22
N HIS A 21 4.29 -28.57 0.77
CA HIS A 21 4.06 -28.18 2.17
C HIS A 21 2.73 -27.44 2.28
N VAL A 22 1.75 -28.00 2.99
CA VAL A 22 0.53 -27.30 3.37
C VAL A 22 0.71 -26.78 4.80
N VAL A 23 0.89 -25.47 4.94
CA VAL A 23 0.91 -24.80 6.26
C VAL A 23 -0.50 -24.29 6.53
N ILE A 24 -1.24 -24.96 7.40
CA ILE A 24 -2.54 -24.47 7.88
C ILE A 24 -2.26 -23.54 9.06
N GLY A 25 -2.22 -22.23 8.81
CA GLY A 25 -2.27 -21.24 9.87
C GLY A 25 -3.73 -20.95 10.23
N GLU A 26 -4.10 -21.04 11.51
CA GLU A 26 -5.39 -20.53 11.98
C GLU A 26 -5.46 -19.03 11.73
N SER A 27 -6.12 -18.65 10.63
CA SER A 27 -6.44 -17.26 10.34
C SER A 27 -7.82 -17.11 9.75
N SER A 28 -8.84 -17.52 10.50
CA SER A 28 -10.19 -16.96 10.45
C SER A 28 -11.10 -17.69 11.43
N PHE A 29 -11.17 -17.21 12.67
CA PHE A 29 -12.34 -17.45 13.51
C PHE A 29 -12.72 -16.15 14.21
N ASP A 30 -13.96 -15.75 13.99
CA ASP A 30 -14.59 -14.53 14.48
C ASP A 30 -15.13 -14.79 15.90
N PRO A 31 -14.61 -14.17 16.97
CA PRO A 31 -14.96 -14.54 18.33
C PRO A 31 -16.18 -13.75 18.79
N CYS A 32 -17.30 -13.84 18.08
CA CYS A 32 -18.54 -13.17 18.48
C CYS A 32 -19.77 -13.96 18.00
N LEU A 33 -19.87 -15.25 18.30
CA LEU A 33 -21.17 -15.95 18.36
C LEU A 33 -21.08 -17.17 19.30
N SER A 34 -21.93 -17.13 20.33
CA SER A 34 -22.35 -18.22 21.23
C SER A 34 -21.34 -18.84 22.22
N SER A 35 -21.69 -18.67 23.50
CA SER A 35 -21.34 -19.55 24.61
C SER A 35 -21.60 -21.02 24.25
N GLY A 36 -20.53 -21.83 24.20
CA GLY A 36 -20.61 -23.29 24.06
C GLY A 36 -19.93 -23.87 22.82
N GLY A 37 -18.62 -23.64 22.65
CA GLY A 37 -17.84 -24.26 21.56
C GLY A 37 -16.94 -25.38 22.09
N ARG A 38 -17.23 -26.63 21.72
CA ARG A 38 -16.30 -27.77 21.91
C ARG A 38 -15.09 -27.56 21.00
N HIS A 39 -13.88 -27.76 21.51
CA HIS A 39 -12.69 -27.94 20.66
C HIS A 39 -13.01 -29.00 19.61
N ARG A 40 -12.94 -28.64 18.32
CA ARG A 40 -12.98 -29.64 17.26
C ARG A 40 -11.71 -30.48 17.39
N ASP A 41 -11.91 -31.78 17.47
CA ASP A 41 -10.83 -32.77 17.54
C ASP A 41 -10.00 -32.68 16.26
N ILE A 42 -8.69 -32.46 16.40
CA ILE A 42 -7.74 -32.38 15.28
C ILE A 42 -7.79 -33.67 14.45
N SER A 43 -8.14 -34.79 15.07
CA SER A 43 -8.34 -36.08 14.40
C SER A 43 -9.46 -36.02 13.36
N LYS A 44 -10.55 -35.30 13.64
CA LYS A 44 -11.67 -35.12 12.69
C LYS A 44 -11.31 -34.22 11.51
N ILE A 45 -10.48 -33.20 11.74
CA ILE A 45 -10.00 -32.32 10.66
C ILE A 45 -9.06 -33.11 9.73
N ALA A 46 -8.23 -33.99 10.29
CA ALA A 46 -7.38 -34.88 9.50
C ALA A 46 -8.20 -35.91 8.70
N GLU A 47 -9.28 -36.45 9.28
CA GLU A 47 -10.23 -37.34 8.58
C GLU A 47 -10.97 -36.62 7.44
N GLU A 48 -11.53 -35.42 7.66
CA GLU A 48 -12.22 -34.64 6.61
C GLU A 48 -11.28 -34.30 5.43
N ILE A 49 -10.01 -33.98 5.72
CA ILE A 49 -9.01 -33.72 4.68
C ILE A 49 -8.69 -35.03 3.93
N ALA A 50 -8.57 -36.16 4.62
CA ALA A 50 -8.31 -37.45 3.98
C ALA A 50 -9.46 -37.87 3.05
N GLU A 51 -10.72 -37.67 3.48
CA GLU A 51 -11.91 -37.93 2.65
C GLU A 51 -11.93 -37.05 1.39
N ASP A 52 -11.62 -35.75 1.50
CA ASP A 52 -11.58 -34.82 0.37
C ASP A 52 -10.44 -35.15 -0.62
N PHE A 53 -9.37 -35.82 -0.17
CA PHE A 53 -8.31 -36.34 -1.04
C PHE A 53 -8.69 -37.66 -1.74
N GLU A 54 -9.44 -38.54 -1.06
CA GLU A 54 -10.00 -39.75 -1.66
C GLU A 54 -11.03 -39.43 -2.74
N GLU A 55 -11.93 -38.46 -2.49
CA GLU A 55 -12.94 -38.01 -3.45
C GLU A 55 -12.30 -37.42 -4.72
N LYS A 56 -11.09 -36.86 -4.60
CA LYS A 56 -10.29 -36.32 -5.72
C LYS A 56 -9.39 -37.34 -6.40
N GLY A 57 -9.49 -38.63 -6.05
CA GLY A 57 -8.76 -39.72 -6.71
C GLY A 57 -7.24 -39.69 -6.54
N CYS A 58 -6.74 -39.04 -5.48
CA CYS A 58 -5.31 -38.95 -5.20
C CYS A 58 -4.82 -40.20 -4.44
N HIS A 59 -4.42 -41.25 -5.16
CA HIS A 59 -3.98 -42.54 -4.58
C HIS A 59 -2.50 -42.62 -4.18
N GLU A 60 -1.75 -41.52 -4.20
CA GLU A 60 -0.35 -41.51 -3.76
C GLU A 60 -0.24 -41.17 -2.27
N SER A 61 0.39 -42.04 -1.48
CA SER A 61 0.68 -41.80 -0.07
C SER A 61 1.54 -40.55 0.09
N ARG A 62 1.01 -39.51 0.76
CA ARG A 62 1.72 -38.26 1.05
C ARG A 62 1.86 -38.05 2.55
N ASP A 63 3.06 -37.70 2.99
CA ASP A 63 3.31 -37.32 4.38
C ASP A 63 2.70 -35.93 4.64
N ILE A 64 1.73 -35.83 5.55
CA ILE A 64 1.10 -34.56 5.94
C ILE A 64 1.72 -34.10 7.26
N LEU A 65 2.39 -32.94 7.24
CA LEU A 65 2.93 -32.30 8.44
C LEU A 65 1.94 -31.26 8.95
N ILE A 66 1.28 -31.53 10.08
CA ILE A 66 0.39 -30.58 10.74
C ILE A 66 1.15 -29.89 11.87
N VAL A 67 1.30 -28.57 11.78
CA VAL A 67 1.93 -27.75 12.83
C VAL A 67 0.85 -26.95 13.53
N SER A 68 0.58 -27.28 14.80
CA SER A 68 -0.35 -26.53 15.66
C SER A 68 0.43 -25.64 16.63
N GLY A 69 0.02 -24.38 16.78
CA GLY A 69 0.58 -23.48 17.79
C GLY A 69 -0.20 -22.17 17.89
N ASP A 70 -0.55 -21.80 19.12
CA ASP A 70 -1.28 -20.59 19.46
C ASP A 70 -0.48 -19.32 19.09
N ARG A 71 -1.11 -18.37 18.40
CA ARG A 71 -0.46 -17.19 17.81
C ARG A 71 0.23 -16.30 18.84
N ASP A 72 -0.27 -16.30 20.07
CA ASP A 72 0.28 -15.51 21.18
C ASP A 72 1.47 -16.22 21.89
N PHE A 73 1.56 -17.55 21.76
CA PHE A 73 2.71 -18.34 22.25
C PHE A 73 3.99 -18.02 21.46
N TRP A 74 3.87 -17.73 20.16
CA TRP A 74 4.99 -17.38 19.28
C TRP A 74 5.65 -16.03 19.58
N ARG A 75 4.98 -15.14 20.33
CA ARG A 75 5.50 -13.80 20.63
C ARG A 75 6.16 -13.67 22.01
N SER A 76 5.97 -14.61 22.95
CA SER A 76 6.37 -14.38 24.34
C SER A 76 7.24 -15.44 25.02
N SER A 77 7.48 -16.63 24.45
CA SER A 77 8.25 -17.66 25.16
C SER A 77 9.70 -17.84 24.66
N LYS A 78 10.65 -17.89 25.61
CA LYS A 78 12.08 -18.23 25.38
C LYS A 78 12.31 -19.75 25.24
N THR A 79 11.27 -20.54 25.04
CA THR A 79 11.33 -22.00 24.93
C THR A 79 11.18 -22.44 23.48
N ARG A 80 12.04 -23.36 23.03
CA ARG A 80 12.02 -23.91 21.66
C ARG A 80 10.66 -24.60 21.40
N PRO A 81 10.07 -24.45 20.19
CA PRO A 81 8.80 -25.09 19.89
C PRO A 81 8.93 -26.62 19.91
N PHE A 82 7.88 -27.29 20.38
CA PHE A 82 7.72 -28.73 20.22
C PHE A 82 7.20 -29.01 18.81
N LEU A 83 7.97 -29.74 18.02
CA LEU A 83 7.54 -30.28 16.73
C LEU A 83 7.04 -31.71 16.96
N THR A 84 5.75 -31.94 16.72
CA THR A 84 5.19 -33.29 16.69
C THR A 84 5.11 -33.76 15.25
N TYR A 85 5.79 -34.85 14.93
CA TYR A 85 5.75 -35.51 13.63
C TYR A 85 4.80 -36.71 13.73
N SER A 86 3.72 -36.70 12.94
CA SER A 86 2.78 -37.82 12.85
C SER A 86 2.77 -38.33 11.41
N ARG A 87 2.99 -39.62 11.24
CA ARG A 87 2.95 -40.30 9.93
C ARG A 87 1.65 -41.09 9.84
N ALA A 88 0.75 -40.72 8.93
CA ALA A 88 -0.40 -41.55 8.60
C ALA A 88 0.09 -42.69 7.68
N LEU A 89 0.01 -43.93 8.16
CA LEU A 89 0.19 -45.11 7.31
C LEU A 89 -1.19 -45.59 6.84
N SER A 90 -1.24 -46.07 5.60
CA SER A 90 -2.41 -46.60 4.87
C SER A 90 -3.43 -47.35 5.74
N PRO A 91 -4.74 -47.35 5.39
CA PRO A 91 -5.78 -47.91 6.24
C PRO A 91 -5.59 -49.43 6.37
N GLY A 92 -5.25 -49.88 7.58
CA GLY A 92 -5.10 -51.31 7.87
C GLY A 92 -4.41 -51.70 9.18
N ASN A 93 -3.96 -50.76 10.04
CA ASN A 93 -3.30 -51.13 11.29
C ASN A 93 -3.54 -50.11 12.43
N PRO A 94 -4.20 -50.49 13.55
CA PRO A 94 -4.68 -49.53 14.56
C PRO A 94 -3.69 -49.33 15.72
N HIS A 95 -2.41 -49.05 15.42
CA HIS A 95 -1.43 -48.74 16.47
C HIS A 95 -0.66 -47.43 16.18
N PHE A 96 -1.07 -46.36 16.88
CA PHE A 96 -0.31 -45.11 17.00
C PHE A 96 0.93 -45.36 17.87
N SER A 97 2.12 -45.05 17.35
CA SER A 97 3.36 -45.04 18.12
C SER A 97 3.95 -43.62 18.13
N PHE A 98 4.13 -43.07 19.32
CA PHE A 98 4.81 -41.78 19.54
C PHE A 98 6.32 -42.00 19.63
N PHE A 99 7.09 -41.35 18.75
CA PHE A 99 8.56 -41.33 18.85
C PHE A 99 9.04 -40.06 19.58
N SER A 100 10.08 -40.21 20.40
CA SER A 100 10.75 -39.11 21.13
C SER A 100 11.57 -38.19 20.21
N PRO A 101 11.78 -36.91 20.59
CA PRO A 101 12.42 -35.92 19.74
C PRO A 101 13.94 -36.13 19.62
N LEU A 102 14.43 -36.05 18.38
CA LEU A 102 15.84 -36.10 17.99
C LEU A 102 16.55 -34.77 18.29
N THR A 103 17.61 -34.82 19.09
CA THR A 103 18.55 -33.70 19.29
C THR A 103 19.63 -33.74 18.20
N ILE A 104 19.70 -32.71 17.36
CA ILE A 104 20.75 -32.56 16.34
C ILE A 104 22.00 -31.94 17.01
N ASP A 105 23.08 -32.72 17.08
CA ASP A 105 24.41 -32.29 17.54
C ASP A 105 25.16 -31.57 16.39
N MET A 106 25.46 -30.29 16.60
CA MET A 106 26.18 -29.42 15.64
C MET A 106 27.69 -29.31 15.95
N GLY A 107 28.27 -30.28 16.66
CA GLY A 107 29.69 -30.28 16.99
C GLY A 107 30.53 -31.20 16.11
N ARG A 108 30.87 -30.82 14.86
CA ARG A 108 32.10 -31.26 14.14
C ARG A 108 32.18 -30.68 12.72
N LEU A 109 32.88 -29.55 12.58
CA LEU A 109 33.47 -29.13 11.30
C LEU A 109 34.75 -28.34 11.56
N ARG A 110 35.78 -29.02 12.09
CA ARG A 110 37.17 -28.56 11.96
C ARG A 110 37.77 -29.19 10.71
N LYS A 111 38.04 -28.33 9.73
CA LYS A 111 38.72 -28.65 8.47
C LYS A 111 40.09 -29.27 8.77
N ARG A 112 40.32 -30.45 8.19
CA ARG A 112 41.64 -31.05 8.01
C ARG A 112 42.40 -30.26 6.95
N THR A 113 43.39 -29.47 7.33
CA THR A 113 44.50 -29.11 6.47
C THR A 113 45.56 -30.20 6.57
N ARG A 114 45.96 -30.76 5.42
CA ARG A 114 47.09 -31.69 5.31
C ARG A 114 48.40 -30.90 5.40
N PRO A 115 49.42 -31.36 6.14
CA PRO A 115 50.77 -30.85 5.96
C PRO A 115 51.39 -31.52 4.73
N VAL A 116 52.00 -30.71 3.87
CA VAL A 116 52.89 -31.15 2.80
C VAL A 116 54.29 -31.27 3.39
N LEU A 117 54.98 -32.34 3.01
CA LEU A 117 56.29 -32.80 3.46
C LEU A 117 57.44 -31.91 2.97
N ASP A 118 58.47 -31.87 3.82
CA ASP A 118 59.90 -31.97 3.55
C ASP A 118 60.52 -31.06 2.49
N SER A 119 61.11 -29.96 2.95
CA SER A 119 62.45 -29.52 2.51
C SER A 119 63.02 -28.49 3.48
N ASP A 120 64.27 -28.73 3.90
CA ASP A 120 65.21 -27.80 4.53
C ASP A 120 65.20 -27.70 6.07
N ASP A 121 65.53 -28.83 6.72
CA ASP A 121 65.74 -28.99 8.18
C ASP A 121 66.90 -28.17 8.78
N GLU A 122 67.69 -27.42 8.00
CA GLU A 122 68.76 -26.56 8.53
C GLU A 122 68.36 -25.09 8.71
N ASN A 123 67.25 -24.63 8.13
CA ASN A 123 66.73 -23.27 8.37
C ASN A 123 65.70 -23.21 9.51
N ASP A 124 65.24 -24.37 9.99
CA ASP A 124 64.14 -24.50 10.95
C ASP A 124 64.57 -24.31 12.42
N ALA A 125 65.86 -24.50 12.72
CA ALA A 125 66.43 -24.23 14.04
C ALA A 125 66.61 -22.72 14.29
N VAL A 126 67.03 -21.97 13.26
CA VAL A 126 67.22 -20.50 13.35
C VAL A 126 65.88 -19.77 13.42
N THR A 127 64.83 -20.30 12.79
CA THR A 127 63.45 -19.79 12.94
C THR A 127 62.83 -20.19 14.27
N ARG A 128 63.09 -21.39 14.82
CA ARG A 128 62.59 -21.76 16.16
C ARG A 128 63.20 -20.92 17.28
N ASP A 129 64.51 -20.65 17.26
CA ASP A 129 65.14 -19.79 18.28
C ASP A 129 64.69 -18.32 18.14
N LYS A 130 64.48 -17.83 16.91
CA LYS A 130 63.90 -16.49 16.69
C LYS A 130 62.43 -16.41 17.08
N VAL A 131 61.64 -17.46 16.85
CA VAL A 131 60.23 -17.54 17.25
C VAL A 131 60.12 -17.69 18.76
N GLN A 132 61.02 -18.44 19.41
CA GLN A 132 61.07 -18.55 20.87
C GLN A 132 61.49 -17.22 21.50
N ALA A 133 62.49 -16.52 20.95
CA ALA A 133 62.87 -15.17 21.39
C ALA A 133 61.78 -14.10 21.15
N LEU A 134 60.87 -14.31 20.19
CA LEU A 134 59.69 -13.48 19.99
C LEU A 134 58.52 -13.85 20.92
N LEU A 135 58.44 -15.11 21.35
CA LEU A 135 57.45 -15.59 22.33
C LEU A 135 57.86 -15.24 23.78
N ASP A 136 59.16 -15.15 24.05
CA ASP A 136 59.71 -14.75 25.36
C ASP A 136 59.75 -13.22 25.52
N ASN A 137 59.27 -12.47 24.52
CA ASN A 137 59.10 -11.02 24.59
C ASN A 137 57.82 -10.71 25.39
N GLU A 138 57.87 -10.92 26.71
CA GLU A 138 56.80 -10.56 27.66
C GLU A 138 56.30 -9.12 27.42
N ASP A 139 57.20 -8.22 27.02
CA ASP A 139 56.91 -6.83 26.65
C ASP A 139 55.86 -6.69 25.52
N VAL A 140 55.84 -7.62 24.55
CA VAL A 140 54.88 -7.59 23.43
C VAL A 140 53.51 -8.10 23.88
N GLU A 141 53.47 -9.12 24.75
CA GLU A 141 52.20 -9.58 25.32
C GLU A 141 51.56 -8.52 26.20
N ASP A 142 52.35 -7.83 27.03
CA ASP A 142 51.86 -6.77 27.89
C ASP A 142 51.39 -5.54 27.09
N GLN A 143 52.14 -5.12 26.07
CA GLN A 143 51.67 -4.08 25.13
C GLN A 143 50.37 -4.50 24.43
N THR A 144 50.24 -5.77 24.03
CA THR A 144 49.03 -6.28 23.38
C THR A 144 47.84 -6.28 24.35
N ARG A 145 48.05 -6.66 25.61
CA ARG A 145 47.02 -6.61 26.67
C ARG A 145 46.59 -5.18 26.96
N GLU A 146 47.52 -4.23 27.01
CA GLU A 146 47.22 -2.81 27.17
C GLU A 146 46.37 -2.27 26.02
N VAL A 147 46.71 -2.60 24.77
CA VAL A 147 45.94 -2.20 23.59
C VAL A 147 44.53 -2.80 23.60
N ILE A 148 44.40 -4.09 23.94
CA ILE A 148 43.09 -4.75 24.04
C ILE A 148 42.24 -4.09 25.12
N HIS A 149 42.82 -3.79 26.29
CA HIS A 149 42.12 -3.09 27.36
C HIS A 149 41.66 -1.69 26.93
N ALA A 150 42.52 -0.93 26.25
CA ALA A 150 42.17 0.38 25.71
C ALA A 150 41.02 0.33 24.69
N ILE A 151 41.01 -0.68 23.80
CA ILE A 151 39.93 -0.88 22.83
C ILE A 151 38.62 -1.24 23.53
N GLN A 152 38.65 -2.13 24.53
CA GLN A 152 37.46 -2.50 25.31
C GLN A 152 36.88 -1.29 26.05
N GLU A 153 37.73 -0.45 26.64
CA GLU A 153 37.31 0.79 27.31
C GLU A 153 36.69 1.78 26.31
N GLN A 154 37.27 1.94 25.12
CA GLN A 154 36.68 2.79 24.07
C GLN A 154 35.33 2.27 23.58
N LEU A 155 35.18 0.94 23.43
CA LEU A 155 33.93 0.31 23.03
C LEU A 155 32.82 0.58 24.08
N GLN A 156 33.14 0.43 25.36
CA GLN A 156 32.20 0.70 26.44
C GLN A 156 31.79 2.18 26.48
N LYS A 157 32.75 3.10 26.36
CA LYS A 157 32.46 4.55 26.26
C LYS A 157 31.57 4.88 25.05
N ALA A 158 31.77 4.23 23.91
CA ALA A 158 30.94 4.43 22.72
C ALA A 158 29.50 3.90 22.93
N GLN A 159 29.35 2.75 23.59
CA GLN A 159 28.04 2.18 23.94
C GLN A 159 27.27 3.07 24.92
N GLU A 160 27.94 3.58 25.96
CA GLU A 160 27.36 4.51 26.93
C GLU A 160 26.92 5.82 26.27
N LYS A 161 27.76 6.41 25.40
CA LYS A 161 27.38 7.60 24.61
C LYS A 161 26.17 7.34 23.72
N THR A 162 26.08 6.17 23.12
CA THR A 162 24.94 5.78 22.28
C THR A 162 23.66 5.66 23.11
N LEU A 163 23.75 5.09 24.32
CA LEU A 163 22.61 4.96 25.23
C LEU A 163 22.15 6.32 25.78
N GLN A 164 23.09 7.18 26.16
CA GLN A 164 22.81 8.56 26.58
C GLN A 164 22.15 9.36 25.45
N THR A 165 22.64 9.26 24.23
CA THR A 165 22.04 9.95 23.06
C THR A 165 20.61 9.45 22.81
N LYS A 166 20.37 8.13 22.91
CA LYS A 166 19.02 7.57 22.79
C LYS A 166 18.08 8.05 23.90
N GLN A 167 18.55 8.15 25.13
CA GLN A 167 17.77 8.71 26.24
C GLN A 167 17.47 10.19 26.03
N GLN A 168 18.44 11.00 25.60
CA GLN A 168 18.22 12.41 25.28
C GLN A 168 17.21 12.58 24.15
N LEU A 169 17.26 11.75 23.10
CA LEU A 169 16.26 11.77 22.03
C LEU A 169 14.88 11.40 22.56
N TYR A 170 14.76 10.40 23.43
CA TYR A 170 13.50 10.05 24.08
C TYR A 170 12.95 11.20 24.95
N ASP A 171 13.81 11.86 25.71
CA ASP A 171 13.43 13.02 26.53
C ASP A 171 13.03 14.23 25.67
N ILE A 172 13.71 14.45 24.54
CA ILE A 172 13.33 15.47 23.56
C ILE A 172 12.00 15.10 22.90
N GLU A 173 11.79 13.86 22.48
CA GLU A 173 10.53 13.42 21.88
C GLU A 173 9.35 13.53 22.85
N THR A 174 9.57 13.20 24.13
CA THR A 174 8.53 13.30 25.17
C THR A 174 8.28 14.76 25.58
N ARG A 175 9.31 15.60 25.67
CA ARG A 175 9.17 17.05 25.97
C ARG A 175 8.64 17.87 24.79
N SER A 176 8.99 17.53 23.55
CA SER A 176 8.51 18.22 22.35
C SER A 176 7.04 17.89 22.04
N ARG A 177 6.51 16.81 22.64
CA ARG A 177 5.06 16.54 22.71
C ARG A 177 4.35 17.30 23.83
N SER A 178 5.05 18.09 24.65
CA SER A 178 4.42 19.10 25.49
C SER A 178 3.67 20.03 24.57
N ARG A 179 2.35 19.80 24.51
CA ARG A 179 1.39 20.45 23.62
C ARG A 179 1.77 21.92 23.53
N ARG A 180 2.32 22.36 22.38
CA ARG A 180 2.28 23.78 22.02
C ARG A 180 0.90 24.24 22.42
N ARG A 181 0.81 25.22 23.30
CA ARG A 181 -0.47 25.71 23.83
C ARG A 181 -1.29 26.08 22.60
N ILE A 182 -2.16 25.15 22.17
CA ILE A 182 -2.98 25.34 20.98
C ILE A 182 -3.89 26.47 21.42
N GLU A 183 -3.70 27.64 20.83
CA GLU A 183 -4.64 28.73 20.98
C GLU A 183 -6.02 28.14 20.72
N LYS A 184 -6.95 28.35 21.66
CA LYS A 184 -8.30 27.81 21.52
C LYS A 184 -8.86 28.39 20.23
N LYS A 185 -9.03 27.53 19.22
CA LYS A 185 -9.74 27.88 18.00
C LYS A 185 -11.15 28.31 18.41
N THR A 186 -11.64 29.38 17.79
CA THR A 186 -13.05 29.74 17.91
C THR A 186 -13.89 28.71 17.14
N ASP A 187 -15.19 28.60 17.46
CA ASP A 187 -16.09 27.71 16.72
C ASP A 187 -16.12 28.06 15.23
N GLU A 188 -16.00 29.36 14.88
CA GLU A 188 -15.87 29.82 13.49
C GLU A 188 -14.59 29.28 12.83
N ASP A 189 -13.45 29.35 13.52
CA ASP A 189 -12.17 28.82 12.99
C ASP A 189 -12.27 27.32 12.72
N GLU A 190 -12.99 26.56 13.55
CA GLU A 190 -13.24 25.13 13.33
C GLU A 190 -14.13 24.86 12.11
N THR A 191 -15.12 25.74 11.84
CA THR A 191 -15.93 25.63 10.62
C THR A 191 -15.14 25.95 9.35
N VAL A 192 -14.25 26.95 9.39
CA VAL A 192 -13.34 27.28 8.28
C VAL A 192 -12.34 26.14 8.04
N ASP A 193 -11.80 25.56 9.11
CA ASP A 193 -10.91 24.40 9.05
C ASP A 193 -11.62 23.19 8.42
N THR A 194 -12.87 22.93 8.83
CA THR A 194 -13.71 21.87 8.24
C THR A 194 -14.00 22.12 6.76
N ALA A 195 -14.29 23.37 6.37
CA ALA A 195 -14.49 23.77 4.98
C ALA A 195 -13.21 23.55 4.14
N GLY A 196 -12.05 23.95 4.65
CA GLY A 196 -10.75 23.73 3.99
C GLY A 196 -10.43 22.25 3.81
N HIS A 197 -10.70 21.44 4.83
CA HIS A 197 -10.55 19.99 4.74
C HIS A 197 -11.43 19.37 3.65
N ARG A 198 -12.72 19.72 3.63
CA ARG A 198 -13.67 19.26 2.61
C ARG A 198 -13.25 19.72 1.21
N PHE A 199 -12.87 20.98 1.06
CA PHE A 199 -12.48 21.59 -0.21
C PHE A 199 -11.27 20.89 -0.84
N ALA A 200 -10.25 20.55 -0.04
CA ALA A 200 -9.06 19.85 -0.52
C ALA A 200 -9.38 18.49 -1.15
N VAL A 201 -10.35 17.76 -0.58
CA VAL A 201 -10.74 16.43 -1.04
C VAL A 201 -11.76 16.51 -2.17
N MET A 202 -12.72 17.42 -2.10
CA MET A 202 -13.88 17.44 -3.00
C MET A 202 -13.69 18.36 -4.21
N ASN A 203 -12.86 19.40 -4.13
CA ASN A 203 -12.83 20.46 -5.16
C ASN A 203 -11.43 20.67 -5.74
N GLN A 204 -10.47 21.02 -4.89
CA GLN A 204 -9.14 21.44 -5.31
C GLN A 204 -8.10 21.07 -4.26
N ALA A 205 -7.24 20.10 -4.59
CA ALA A 205 -6.22 19.58 -3.69
C ALA A 205 -5.02 20.53 -3.45
N TRP A 206 -4.83 21.55 -4.29
CA TRP A 206 -3.71 22.49 -4.20
C TRP A 206 -4.12 23.89 -4.61
N ILE A 207 -3.73 24.89 -3.82
CA ILE A 207 -3.89 26.31 -4.15
C ILE A 207 -2.49 26.87 -4.41
N LYS A 208 -2.18 27.17 -5.68
CA LYS A 208 -0.85 27.64 -6.10
C LYS A 208 -0.49 29.02 -5.57
N ASN A 209 -1.47 29.92 -5.60
CA ASN A 209 -1.30 31.29 -5.16
C ASN A 209 -2.27 31.56 -3.99
N PRO A 210 -1.82 31.37 -2.75
CA PRO A 210 -2.56 31.72 -1.53
C PRO A 210 -3.17 33.13 -1.54
N ALA A 211 -2.47 34.10 -2.14
CA ALA A 211 -2.92 35.49 -2.14
C ALA A 211 -4.25 35.69 -2.88
N LEU A 212 -4.63 34.76 -3.78
CA LEU A 212 -5.91 34.80 -4.47
C LEU A 212 -7.10 34.75 -3.51
N LEU A 213 -6.97 34.07 -2.35
CA LEU A 213 -8.09 33.91 -1.42
C LEU A 213 -8.52 35.23 -0.78
N SER A 214 -7.61 36.21 -0.70
CA SER A 214 -7.91 37.55 -0.18
C SER A 214 -8.43 38.52 -1.23
N LEU A 215 -8.45 38.14 -2.52
CA LEU A 215 -8.89 39.01 -3.61
C LEU A 215 -10.40 38.98 -3.80
N ASP A 216 -10.91 40.03 -4.42
CA ASP A 216 -12.24 39.98 -5.01
C ASP A 216 -12.25 39.23 -6.36
N PRO A 217 -13.28 38.42 -6.70
CA PRO A 217 -13.43 37.80 -8.00
C PRO A 217 -13.33 38.79 -9.17
N SER A 218 -13.72 40.05 -8.95
CA SER A 218 -13.60 41.13 -9.94
C SER A 218 -12.15 41.59 -10.18
N GLU A 219 -11.25 41.35 -9.23
CA GLU A 219 -9.84 41.74 -9.26
C GLU A 219 -8.93 40.59 -9.76
N ALA A 220 -9.50 39.40 -9.99
CA ALA A 220 -8.75 38.22 -10.39
C ALA A 220 -8.12 38.41 -11.79
N PRO A 221 -6.82 38.13 -11.95
CA PRO A 221 -6.12 38.43 -13.21
C PRO A 221 -6.49 37.45 -14.34
N LYS A 222 -7.01 36.27 -14.00
CA LYS A 222 -7.33 35.20 -14.94
C LYS A 222 -8.72 34.62 -14.67
N PRO A 223 -9.47 34.19 -15.69
CA PRO A 223 -10.75 33.51 -15.52
C PRO A 223 -10.66 32.27 -14.62
N THR A 224 -9.54 31.53 -14.68
CA THR A 224 -9.27 30.38 -13.82
C THR A 224 -9.15 30.76 -12.35
N ASP A 225 -8.55 31.92 -12.08
CA ASP A 225 -8.36 32.42 -10.71
C ASP A 225 -9.69 32.92 -10.16
N LYS A 226 -10.51 33.57 -10.99
CA LYS A 226 -11.88 33.95 -10.65
C LYS A 226 -12.73 32.74 -10.24
N ALA A 227 -12.69 31.68 -11.05
CA ALA A 227 -13.42 30.44 -10.75
C ALA A 227 -12.94 29.81 -9.43
N LEU A 228 -11.64 29.82 -9.16
CA LEU A 228 -11.09 29.30 -7.89
C LEU A 228 -11.54 30.12 -6.68
N ILE A 229 -11.55 31.46 -6.78
CA ILE A 229 -12.00 32.34 -5.69
C ILE A 229 -13.48 32.11 -5.42
N GLU A 230 -14.29 31.93 -6.47
CA GLU A 230 -15.70 31.64 -6.33
C GLU A 230 -15.94 30.26 -5.69
N GLU A 231 -15.24 29.21 -6.15
CA GLU A 231 -15.29 27.87 -5.53
C GLU A 231 -14.86 27.92 -4.05
N TYR A 232 -13.85 28.74 -3.70
CA TYR A 232 -13.41 28.96 -2.32
C TYR A 232 -14.50 29.61 -1.46
N ARG A 233 -15.12 30.69 -1.95
CA ARG A 233 -16.18 31.41 -1.22
C ARG A 233 -17.40 30.52 -1.00
N GLN A 234 -17.81 29.76 -2.01
CA GLN A 234 -18.92 28.80 -1.91
C GLN A 234 -18.63 27.64 -0.96
N ALA A 235 -17.36 27.32 -0.72
CA ALA A 235 -16.98 26.28 0.23
C ALA A 235 -17.06 26.76 1.68
N LEU A 236 -17.01 28.07 1.93
CA LEU A 236 -17.09 28.64 3.27
C LEU A 236 -18.54 28.67 3.79
N PRO A 237 -18.75 28.51 5.11
CA PRO A 237 -20.05 28.74 5.73
C PRO A 237 -20.53 30.17 5.49
N ASP A 238 -21.85 30.34 5.30
CA ASP A 238 -22.46 31.65 5.07
C ASP A 238 -22.09 32.69 6.14
N SER A 239 -21.93 32.26 7.39
CA SER A 239 -21.52 33.12 8.51
C SER A 239 -20.12 33.72 8.37
N VAL A 240 -19.25 33.14 7.54
CA VAL A 240 -17.84 33.55 7.35
C VAL A 240 -17.59 34.10 5.94
N GLN A 241 -18.54 33.99 5.01
CA GLN A 241 -18.35 34.41 3.61
C GLN A 241 -18.02 35.90 3.46
N GLU A 242 -18.65 36.79 4.24
CA GLU A 242 -18.32 38.22 4.25
C GLU A 242 -16.87 38.49 4.68
N ARG A 243 -16.31 37.61 5.52
CA ARG A 243 -14.94 37.67 6.04
C ARG A 243 -13.95 36.88 5.19
N ALA A 244 -14.38 36.26 4.07
CA ALA A 244 -13.52 35.43 3.23
C ALA A 244 -12.28 36.16 2.71
N LYS A 245 -12.35 37.49 2.57
CA LYS A 245 -11.22 38.34 2.14
C LYS A 245 -10.17 38.53 3.24
N GLU A 246 -10.53 38.33 4.50
CA GLU A 246 -9.61 38.48 5.62
C GLU A 246 -8.49 37.44 5.52
N ARG A 247 -7.25 37.91 5.65
CA ARG A 247 -6.06 37.04 5.60
C ARG A 247 -6.12 35.89 6.60
N ILE A 248 -6.66 36.12 7.79
CA ILE A 248 -6.72 35.09 8.85
C ILE A 248 -7.60 33.90 8.44
N VAL A 249 -8.73 34.15 7.76
CA VAL A 249 -9.62 33.11 7.25
C VAL A 249 -8.92 32.31 6.15
N GLY A 250 -8.24 33.00 5.23
CA GLY A 250 -7.42 32.37 4.19
C GLY A 250 -6.30 31.50 4.76
N ASP A 251 -5.58 31.98 5.77
CA ASP A 251 -4.47 31.25 6.41
C ASP A 251 -4.96 29.98 7.14
N ILE A 252 -6.08 30.06 7.88
CA ILE A 252 -6.70 28.89 8.52
C ILE A 252 -7.13 27.87 7.48
N PHE A 253 -7.82 28.33 6.43
CA PHE A 253 -8.31 27.47 5.34
C PHE A 253 -7.16 26.75 4.62
N LEU A 254 -6.10 27.48 4.25
CA LEU A 254 -4.93 26.91 3.57
C LEU A 254 -4.17 25.93 4.44
N LYS A 255 -4.05 26.23 5.74
CA LYS A 255 -3.47 25.31 6.70
C LYS A 255 -4.27 24.01 6.75
N ALA A 256 -5.61 24.10 6.85
CA ALA A 256 -6.49 22.94 6.82
C ALA A 256 -6.33 22.14 5.52
N VAL A 257 -6.37 22.79 4.36
CA VAL A 257 -6.11 22.16 3.05
C VAL A 257 -4.79 21.38 3.06
N SER A 258 -3.73 21.92 3.66
CA SER A 258 -2.46 21.22 3.75
C SER A 258 -2.50 20.04 4.72
N ASP A 259 -3.07 20.23 5.91
CA ASP A 259 -3.12 19.25 6.99
C ASP A 259 -3.88 17.98 6.62
N ILE A 260 -5.04 18.11 5.94
CA ILE A 260 -5.82 16.94 5.54
C ILE A 260 -5.08 16.09 4.52
N ARG A 261 -4.30 16.68 3.61
CA ARG A 261 -3.56 15.91 2.59
C ARG A 261 -2.51 15.02 3.24
N SER A 262 -1.71 15.58 4.15
CA SER A 262 -0.73 14.83 4.92
C SER A 262 -1.41 13.70 5.73
N THR A 263 -2.56 14.00 6.33
CA THR A 263 -3.34 13.03 7.11
C THR A 263 -3.85 11.88 6.23
N LEU A 264 -4.39 12.18 5.05
CA LEU A 264 -4.92 11.18 4.12
C LEU A 264 -3.82 10.34 3.48
N VAL A 265 -2.69 10.95 3.12
CA VAL A 265 -1.49 10.25 2.66
C VAL A 265 -0.98 9.28 3.72
N TYR A 266 -0.86 9.74 4.98
CA TYR A 266 -0.46 8.87 6.08
C TYR A 266 -1.44 7.70 6.24
N ARG A 267 -2.75 7.98 6.22
CA ARG A 267 -3.79 6.94 6.30
C ARG A 267 -3.62 5.90 5.20
N MET A 268 -3.37 6.33 3.96
CA MET A 268 -3.16 5.43 2.83
C MET A 268 -1.94 4.53 2.98
N ARG A 269 -0.86 5.02 3.61
CA ARG A 269 0.33 4.21 3.92
C ARG A 269 0.07 3.15 4.99
N THR A 270 -0.81 3.43 5.95
CA THR A 270 -1.09 2.51 7.06
C THR A 270 -2.06 1.38 6.71
N VAL A 271 -2.81 1.52 5.63
CA VAL A 271 -3.78 0.50 5.20
C VAL A 271 -3.07 -0.64 4.50
N LYS A 272 -3.57 -1.86 4.71
CA LYS A 272 -3.11 -3.04 3.96
C LYS A 272 -3.42 -2.84 2.48
N ALA A 273 -2.37 -2.73 1.66
CA ALA A 273 -2.46 -2.42 0.23
C ALA A 273 -3.47 -3.31 -0.53
N HIS A 274 -3.53 -4.60 -0.20
CA HIS A 274 -4.42 -5.58 -0.85
C HIS A 274 -5.92 -5.36 -0.60
N HIS A 275 -6.30 -4.48 0.32
CA HIS A 275 -7.71 -4.08 0.47
C HIS A 275 -8.15 -3.06 -0.59
N ILE A 276 -7.20 -2.36 -1.21
CA ILE A 276 -7.48 -1.27 -2.15
C ILE A 276 -7.02 -1.66 -3.55
N PHE A 277 -5.78 -2.12 -3.67
CA PHE A 277 -5.11 -2.35 -4.95
C PHE A 277 -5.21 -3.81 -5.42
N PRO A 278 -5.13 -4.05 -6.74
CA PRO A 278 -4.97 -5.39 -7.28
C PRO A 278 -3.80 -6.12 -6.61
N ARG A 279 -3.93 -7.44 -6.41
CA ARG A 279 -2.96 -8.26 -5.67
C ARG A 279 -1.53 -8.06 -6.16
N ARG A 280 -1.31 -8.02 -7.48
CA ARG A 280 0.01 -7.81 -8.10
C ARG A 280 0.66 -6.51 -7.63
N ILE A 281 -0.08 -5.40 -7.68
CA ILE A 281 0.39 -4.07 -7.26
C ILE A 281 0.62 -4.01 -5.74
N ALA A 282 -0.29 -4.60 -4.97
CA ALA A 282 -0.15 -4.66 -3.51
C ALA A 282 1.11 -5.46 -3.08
N MET A 283 1.36 -6.61 -3.71
CA MET A 283 2.55 -7.44 -3.45
C MET A 283 3.83 -6.72 -3.85
N ALA A 284 3.86 -6.11 -5.04
CA ALA A 284 4.97 -5.33 -5.56
C ALA A 284 5.36 -4.13 -4.67
N LYS A 285 4.50 -3.69 -3.76
CA LYS A 285 4.82 -2.63 -2.79
C LYS A 285 5.27 -3.14 -1.42
N THR A 286 4.83 -4.34 -1.02
CA THR A 286 4.87 -4.74 0.40
C THR A 286 5.68 -5.99 0.70
N ILE A 287 5.58 -7.01 -0.16
CA ILE A 287 6.18 -8.33 0.10
C ILE A 287 7.45 -8.47 -0.73
N ASP A 288 7.36 -8.14 -2.00
CA ASP A 288 8.44 -8.26 -2.97
C ASP A 288 8.52 -6.93 -3.75
N PRO A 289 9.25 -5.93 -3.21
CA PRO A 289 9.32 -4.62 -3.82
C PRO A 289 9.84 -4.67 -5.26
N ASP A 290 8.94 -4.46 -6.23
CA ASP A 290 9.25 -4.43 -7.66
C ASP A 290 9.04 -3.00 -8.19
N PRO A 291 10.11 -2.21 -8.34
CA PRO A 291 10.00 -0.83 -8.79
C PRO A 291 9.51 -0.72 -10.23
N ASP A 292 9.74 -1.73 -11.08
CA ASP A 292 9.35 -1.68 -12.49
C ASP A 292 7.84 -1.89 -12.64
N ILE A 293 7.24 -2.81 -11.86
CA ILE A 293 5.78 -2.95 -11.79
C ILE A 293 5.13 -1.65 -11.30
N LEU A 294 5.70 -1.01 -10.28
CA LEU A 294 5.16 0.24 -9.72
C LEU A 294 5.33 1.42 -10.68
N LYS A 295 6.47 1.51 -11.38
CA LYS A 295 6.71 2.50 -12.44
C LYS A 295 5.72 2.34 -13.58
N ALA A 296 5.54 1.11 -14.07
CA ALA A 296 4.56 0.81 -15.11
C ALA A 296 3.14 1.19 -14.66
N PHE A 297 2.76 0.86 -13.42
CA PHE A 297 1.46 1.26 -12.86
C PHE A 297 1.28 2.78 -12.76
N CYS A 298 2.36 3.53 -12.49
CA CYS A 298 2.38 5.00 -12.50
C CYS A 298 2.41 5.63 -13.91
N GLY A 299 2.41 4.82 -14.98
CA GLY A 299 2.47 5.28 -16.37
C GLY A 299 3.89 5.62 -16.84
N TYR A 300 4.94 5.01 -16.28
CA TYR A 300 6.30 5.26 -16.74
C TYR A 300 6.53 4.74 -18.17
N ASN A 301 7.05 5.61 -19.03
CA ASN A 301 7.41 5.30 -20.40
C ASN A 301 8.94 5.32 -20.55
N ALA A 302 9.53 4.15 -20.74
CA ALA A 302 10.98 3.98 -20.85
C ALA A 302 11.60 4.68 -22.07
N SER A 303 10.82 4.89 -23.15
CA SER A 303 11.32 5.54 -24.36
C SER A 303 11.47 7.05 -24.18
N THR A 304 10.57 7.69 -23.43
CA THR A 304 10.59 9.14 -23.18
C THR A 304 11.23 9.50 -21.84
N ASN A 305 11.50 8.49 -20.98
CA ASN A 305 11.94 8.66 -19.60
C ASN A 305 11.01 9.61 -18.81
N LYS A 306 9.71 9.49 -19.04
CA LYS A 306 8.67 10.34 -18.43
C LYS A 306 7.51 9.47 -17.96
N TYR A 307 6.72 10.02 -17.03
CA TYR A 307 5.48 9.40 -16.59
C TYR A 307 4.28 10.04 -17.28
N ASP A 308 3.46 9.23 -17.93
CA ASP A 308 2.23 9.66 -18.57
C ASP A 308 1.16 10.00 -17.53
N THR A 309 0.37 11.05 -17.80
CA THR A 309 -0.73 11.48 -16.91
C THR A 309 -1.78 10.38 -16.75
N PHE A 310 -2.02 9.59 -17.80
CA PHE A 310 -3.04 8.54 -17.85
C PHE A 310 -2.38 7.15 -17.83
N GLY A 311 -1.81 6.78 -16.68
CA GLY A 311 -1.25 5.45 -16.48
C GLY A 311 -2.31 4.38 -16.15
N PRO A 312 -1.90 3.13 -15.99
CA PRO A 312 -2.78 2.03 -15.54
C PRO A 312 -3.46 2.27 -14.18
N PHE A 313 -2.94 3.19 -13.37
CA PHE A 313 -3.60 3.59 -12.14
C PHE A 313 -4.96 4.30 -12.35
N ILE A 314 -5.26 4.84 -13.53
CA ILE A 314 -6.53 5.49 -13.83
C ILE A 314 -7.31 4.85 -14.98
N LEU A 315 -6.60 4.15 -15.88
CA LEU A 315 -7.18 3.43 -17.01
C LEU A 315 -7.44 1.97 -16.63
N ALA A 316 -8.66 1.48 -16.87
CA ALA A 316 -8.92 0.04 -16.84
C ALA A 316 -8.21 -0.68 -17.99
N ASP A 317 -7.92 -1.97 -17.84
CA ASP A 317 -7.43 -2.82 -18.93
C ASP A 317 -8.55 -3.06 -19.97
N GLY A 318 -8.19 -3.27 -21.23
CA GLY A 318 -9.15 -3.62 -22.29
C GLY A 318 -8.82 -3.02 -23.66
N ASP A 319 -9.61 -3.41 -24.65
CA ASP A 319 -9.64 -2.79 -25.99
C ASP A 319 -10.80 -1.80 -26.00
N GLY A 320 -10.55 -0.56 -26.41
CA GLY A 320 -11.57 0.49 -26.44
C GLY A 320 -10.97 1.89 -26.33
N PRO A 321 -11.74 2.93 -26.64
CA PRO A 321 -11.28 4.31 -26.57
C PRO A 321 -10.69 4.63 -25.20
N LEU A 322 -9.54 5.32 -25.17
CA LEU A 322 -8.84 5.65 -23.93
C LEU A 322 -9.78 6.28 -22.90
N LEU A 323 -10.68 7.16 -23.36
CA LEU A 323 -11.56 7.95 -22.52
C LEU A 323 -12.72 7.16 -21.88
N SER A 324 -13.21 6.08 -22.51
CA SER A 324 -14.27 5.23 -21.93
C SER A 324 -13.75 4.38 -20.76
N ARG A 325 -12.43 4.22 -20.67
CA ARG A 325 -11.74 3.41 -19.66
C ARG A 325 -11.21 4.19 -18.46
N ILE A 326 -11.31 5.53 -18.46
CA ILE A 326 -10.83 6.38 -17.37
C ILE A 326 -11.78 6.24 -16.16
N PHE A 327 -11.22 6.16 -14.95
CA PHE A 327 -11.94 6.07 -13.67
C PHE A 327 -12.71 4.77 -13.41
N VAL A 328 -12.61 3.79 -14.30
CA VAL A 328 -13.21 2.46 -14.12
C VAL A 328 -12.52 1.60 -13.04
N PRO A 329 -11.18 1.68 -12.82
CA PRO A 329 -10.53 0.78 -11.87
C PRO A 329 -11.03 0.89 -10.41
N ASP A 330 -11.39 -0.27 -9.83
CA ASP A 330 -11.91 -0.46 -8.47
C ASP A 330 -11.10 0.21 -7.35
N HIS A 331 -9.79 0.30 -7.50
CA HIS A 331 -8.92 0.86 -6.46
C HIS A 331 -9.15 2.36 -6.26
N LEU A 332 -9.68 3.07 -7.26
CA LEU A 332 -9.98 4.49 -7.16
C LEU A 332 -11.13 4.80 -6.19
N PRO A 333 -12.35 4.27 -6.36
CA PRO A 333 -13.42 4.49 -5.39
C PRO A 333 -13.09 3.89 -4.02
N LYS A 334 -12.34 2.78 -3.93
CA LYS A 334 -11.83 2.24 -2.65
C LYS A 334 -10.88 3.23 -1.96
N THR A 335 -10.02 3.91 -2.71
CA THR A 335 -9.12 4.96 -2.17
C THR A 335 -9.91 6.16 -1.64
N LEU A 336 -10.94 6.61 -2.37
CA LEU A 336 -11.80 7.69 -1.90
C LEU A 336 -12.62 7.28 -0.66
N ARG A 337 -13.14 6.04 -0.64
CA ARG A 337 -13.83 5.46 0.52
C ARG A 337 -12.92 5.42 1.75
N LEU A 338 -11.66 5.02 1.59
CA LEU A 338 -10.66 5.09 2.67
C LEU A 338 -10.51 6.52 3.19
N CYS A 339 -10.43 7.51 2.29
CA CYS A 339 -10.27 8.90 2.67
C CYS A 339 -11.46 9.40 3.49
N LEU A 340 -12.68 9.08 3.06
CA LEU A 340 -13.91 9.55 3.70
C LEU A 340 -14.30 8.76 4.96
N PHE A 341 -14.04 7.44 5.02
CA PHE A 341 -14.59 6.52 6.02
C PHE A 341 -13.55 5.70 6.81
N ALA A 342 -12.26 6.05 6.71
CA ALA A 342 -11.16 5.47 7.49
C ALA A 342 -10.79 4.01 7.10
N PRO A 343 -9.65 3.45 7.59
CA PRO A 343 -9.09 2.17 7.13
C PRO A 343 -10.00 0.95 7.22
N ASN A 344 -10.91 0.89 8.19
CA ASN A 344 -11.80 -0.25 8.34
C ASN A 344 -12.87 -0.31 7.24
N SER A 345 -13.15 0.80 6.57
CA SER A 345 -14.19 0.90 5.53
C SER A 345 -13.88 0.13 4.25
N VAL A 346 -12.61 -0.22 4.00
CA VAL A 346 -12.16 -0.95 2.80
C VAL A 346 -11.87 -2.42 3.08
N LYS A 347 -12.06 -2.89 4.31
CA LYS A 347 -11.85 -4.30 4.65
C LYS A 347 -12.94 -5.18 4.02
N PRO A 348 -12.60 -6.37 3.48
CA PRO A 348 -13.60 -7.36 3.08
C PRO A 348 -14.54 -7.68 4.25
N GLY A 349 -15.85 -7.66 4.02
CA GLY A 349 -16.85 -7.90 5.07
C GLY A 349 -16.94 -6.79 6.14
N GLY A 350 -16.22 -5.68 5.99
CA GLY A 350 -16.32 -4.55 6.89
C GLY A 350 -17.72 -3.96 6.85
N SER A 351 -18.52 -4.17 7.90
CA SER A 351 -19.76 -3.43 8.05
C SER A 351 -19.38 -1.95 8.11
N GLY A 352 -19.92 -1.14 7.20
CA GLY A 352 -19.64 0.30 7.13
C GLY A 352 -20.02 1.08 8.40
N LYS A 353 -20.46 0.39 9.46
CA LYS A 353 -21.03 0.90 10.71
C LYS A 353 -20.15 0.70 11.94
N THR A 354 -18.87 0.34 11.80
CA THR A 354 -18.00 0.06 12.97
C THR A 354 -17.44 1.33 13.63
N GLY A 355 -18.26 1.92 14.51
CA GLY A 355 -17.91 2.33 15.88
C GLY A 355 -17.00 3.56 16.10
N GLY A 356 -17.60 4.63 16.64
CA GLY A 356 -16.93 5.55 17.59
C GLY A 356 -16.79 7.01 17.16
N CYS A 357 -16.19 7.28 16.01
CA CYS A 357 -15.92 8.65 15.55
C CYS A 357 -16.68 8.99 14.27
N LYS A 358 -17.23 10.21 14.19
CA LYS A 358 -17.79 10.74 12.93
C LYS A 358 -16.70 10.73 11.88
N THR A 359 -16.90 9.98 10.80
CA THR A 359 -15.97 9.93 9.68
C THR A 359 -16.04 11.24 8.88
N TYR A 360 -15.04 11.54 8.05
CA TYR A 360 -15.05 12.76 7.23
C TYR A 360 -16.24 12.82 6.28
N GLY A 361 -16.63 11.68 5.68
CA GLY A 361 -17.81 11.60 4.83
C GLY A 361 -19.10 12.00 5.55
N VAL A 362 -19.24 11.61 6.83
CA VAL A 362 -20.40 11.99 7.66
C VAL A 362 -20.29 13.43 8.15
N LEU A 363 -19.11 13.84 8.62
CA LEU A 363 -18.85 15.18 9.15
C LEU A 363 -19.11 16.28 8.11
N TRP A 364 -18.71 16.03 6.85
CA TRP A 364 -18.87 16.97 5.75
C TRP A 364 -20.17 16.78 4.97
N ASN A 365 -21.05 15.85 5.40
CA ASN A 365 -22.27 15.45 4.72
C ASN A 365 -22.04 15.16 3.21
N VAL A 366 -20.99 14.40 2.89
CA VAL A 366 -20.71 13.99 1.51
C VAL A 366 -21.66 12.86 1.12
N ARG A 367 -22.42 13.08 0.05
CA ARG A 367 -23.40 12.11 -0.48
C ARG A 367 -23.10 11.65 -1.90
N THR A 368 -22.34 12.43 -2.64
CA THR A 368 -21.93 12.11 -4.00
C THR A 368 -20.46 12.44 -4.20
N VAL A 369 -19.81 11.71 -5.09
CA VAL A 369 -18.52 12.08 -5.64
C VAL A 369 -18.64 13.32 -6.52
N THR A 370 -17.52 14.03 -6.65
CA THR A 370 -17.32 15.21 -7.49
C THR A 370 -16.10 14.97 -8.41
N PRO A 371 -15.94 15.73 -9.52
CA PRO A 371 -14.74 15.64 -10.36
C PRO A 371 -13.44 15.80 -9.56
N GLY A 372 -13.42 16.74 -8.60
CA GLY A 372 -12.26 17.00 -7.75
C GLY A 372 -11.89 15.80 -6.86
N SER A 373 -12.90 15.12 -6.30
CA SER A 373 -12.68 13.91 -5.48
C SER A 373 -12.21 12.70 -6.29
N MET A 374 -12.65 12.56 -7.54
CA MET A 374 -12.19 11.50 -8.44
C MET A 374 -10.73 11.72 -8.83
N ALA A 375 -10.38 12.95 -9.19
CA ALA A 375 -8.99 13.33 -9.47
C ALA A 375 -8.08 13.17 -8.24
N TRP A 376 -8.58 13.52 -7.06
CA TRP A 376 -7.85 13.36 -5.80
C TRP A 376 -7.52 11.89 -5.52
N ALA A 377 -8.49 10.99 -5.68
CA ALA A 377 -8.28 9.55 -5.51
C ALA A 377 -7.22 9.01 -6.49
N ALA A 378 -7.30 9.40 -7.77
CA ALA A 378 -6.34 8.99 -8.78
C ALA A 378 -4.91 9.42 -8.45
N ILE A 379 -4.74 10.67 -8.02
CA ILE A 379 -3.43 11.21 -7.67
C ILE A 379 -2.87 10.56 -6.39
N LEU A 380 -3.72 10.27 -5.40
CA LEU A 380 -3.30 9.51 -4.22
C LEU A 380 -2.85 8.09 -4.57
N CYS A 381 -3.57 7.39 -5.46
CA CYS A 381 -3.14 6.08 -5.96
C CYS A 381 -1.77 6.14 -6.63
N ARG A 382 -1.56 7.13 -7.50
CA ARG A 382 -0.28 7.33 -8.18
C ARG A 382 0.85 7.65 -7.21
N TYR A 383 0.63 8.57 -6.27
CA TYR A 383 1.62 8.91 -5.25
C TYR A 383 1.97 7.68 -4.39
N TRP A 384 0.98 6.92 -3.94
CA TRP A 384 1.20 5.73 -3.13
C TRP A 384 2.05 4.67 -3.87
N ALA A 385 1.80 4.48 -5.17
CA ALA A 385 2.55 3.54 -5.99
C ALA A 385 3.99 4.03 -6.27
N SER A 386 4.18 5.34 -6.44
CA SER A 386 5.47 5.95 -6.77
C SER A 386 6.56 5.76 -5.70
N GLU A 387 7.80 6.09 -6.08
CA GLU A 387 8.96 6.13 -5.19
C GLU A 387 8.96 7.33 -4.24
N ASP A 388 8.04 8.29 -4.44
CA ASP A 388 7.87 9.45 -3.56
C ASP A 388 7.16 9.11 -2.24
N VAL A 389 6.63 7.89 -2.10
CA VAL A 389 5.88 7.49 -0.91
C VAL A 389 6.71 7.70 0.38
N GLY A 390 6.11 8.42 1.33
CA GLY A 390 6.74 8.71 2.61
C GLY A 390 7.73 9.87 2.59
N LYS A 391 7.83 10.59 1.47
CA LYS A 391 8.31 11.97 1.44
C LYS A 391 7.13 12.93 1.66
N ASP A 392 7.43 14.22 1.61
CA ASP A 392 6.39 15.25 1.67
C ASP A 392 5.55 15.18 0.40
N PHE A 393 4.23 15.15 0.58
CA PHE A 393 3.31 15.13 -0.55
C PHE A 393 3.16 16.53 -1.14
N ALA A 394 4.10 16.88 -2.02
CA ALA A 394 4.20 18.17 -2.68
C ALA A 394 3.52 18.18 -4.06
N MET A 395 3.53 19.34 -4.72
CA MET A 395 2.99 19.49 -6.09
C MET A 395 3.80 18.72 -7.13
N ILE A 396 5.10 18.54 -6.88
CA ILE A 396 6.05 17.81 -7.73
C ILE A 396 6.73 16.77 -6.84
N GLY A 397 6.80 15.53 -7.32
CA GLY A 397 7.52 14.44 -6.66
C GLY A 397 9.00 14.78 -6.48
N LYS A 398 9.57 14.40 -5.34
CA LYS A 398 10.98 14.70 -5.02
C LYS A 398 11.94 13.73 -5.71
N VAL A 399 11.49 12.51 -5.96
CA VAL A 399 12.27 11.40 -6.53
C VAL A 399 11.87 11.16 -7.98
N THR A 400 10.56 11.12 -8.26
CA THR A 400 10.07 10.77 -9.60
C THR A 400 9.88 11.98 -10.53
N ASP A 401 9.99 13.20 -9.99
CA ASP A 401 9.65 14.46 -10.68
C ASP A 401 8.23 14.50 -11.28
N ILE A 402 7.32 13.61 -10.85
CA ILE A 402 5.93 13.61 -11.29
C ILE A 402 5.26 14.91 -10.83
N ASN A 403 4.66 15.64 -11.78
CA ASN A 403 3.92 16.86 -11.48
C ASN A 403 2.47 16.55 -11.08
N TYR A 404 2.30 16.07 -9.84
CA TYR A 404 1.00 15.70 -9.27
C TYR A 404 -0.04 16.83 -9.39
N TYR A 405 0.37 18.09 -9.26
CA TYR A 405 -0.52 19.22 -9.45
C TYR A 405 -1.06 19.31 -10.89
N SER A 406 -0.16 19.27 -11.88
CA SER A 406 -0.55 19.37 -13.28
C SER A 406 -1.44 18.20 -13.67
N ASP A 407 -1.11 17.01 -13.22
CA ASP A 407 -1.89 15.81 -13.50
C ASP A 407 -3.26 15.85 -12.82
N TYR A 408 -3.33 16.34 -11.58
CA TYR A 408 -4.61 16.57 -10.89
C TYR A 408 -5.54 17.47 -11.69
N ILE A 409 -5.05 18.62 -12.19
CA ILE A 409 -5.85 19.56 -12.98
C ILE A 409 -6.36 18.90 -14.26
N LYS A 410 -5.47 18.24 -15.02
CA LYS A 410 -5.84 17.55 -16.26
C LYS A 410 -6.92 16.48 -16.03
N ILE A 411 -6.73 15.64 -15.01
CA ILE A 411 -7.66 14.55 -14.66
C ILE A 411 -9.01 15.13 -14.22
N ARG A 412 -9.01 16.17 -13.38
CA ARG A 412 -10.22 16.85 -12.92
C ARG A 412 -10.99 17.50 -14.07
N ASP A 413 -10.29 18.14 -15.01
CA ASP A 413 -10.92 18.83 -16.13
C ASP A 413 -11.51 17.84 -17.14
N ILE A 414 -10.94 16.64 -17.30
CA ILE A 414 -11.58 15.55 -18.06
C ILE A 414 -12.85 15.08 -17.37
N ALA A 415 -12.80 14.81 -16.06
CA ALA A 415 -13.99 14.41 -15.30
C ALA A 415 -15.10 15.47 -15.37
N ARG A 416 -14.74 16.76 -15.29
CA ARG A 416 -15.67 17.89 -15.40
C ARG A 416 -16.31 17.98 -16.79
N ARG A 417 -15.53 17.85 -17.87
CA ARG A 417 -16.05 17.89 -19.25
C ARG A 417 -16.99 16.72 -19.56
N ARG A 418 -16.67 15.52 -19.06
CA ARG A 418 -17.49 14.31 -19.28
C ARG A 418 -18.65 14.18 -18.31
N TRP A 419 -18.77 15.03 -17.30
CA TRP A 419 -19.71 14.87 -16.18
C TRP A 419 -21.18 14.66 -16.60
N HIS A 420 -21.58 15.24 -17.74
CA HIS A 420 -22.94 15.17 -18.25
C HIS A 420 -23.21 13.98 -19.19
N MET A 421 -22.16 13.30 -19.68
CA MET A 421 -22.28 12.14 -20.58
C MET A 421 -22.91 10.96 -19.85
N ALA A 422 -23.76 10.19 -20.55
CA ALA A 422 -24.41 9.00 -19.98
C ALA A 422 -23.37 7.99 -19.43
N SER A 423 -22.30 7.77 -20.18
CA SER A 423 -21.22 6.86 -19.80
C SER A 423 -20.51 7.26 -18.53
N PHE A 424 -20.24 8.56 -18.38
CA PHE A 424 -19.61 9.06 -17.18
C PHE A 424 -20.57 9.03 -15.97
N LYS A 425 -21.86 9.27 -16.17
CA LYS A 425 -22.88 9.13 -15.10
C LYS A 425 -22.93 7.71 -14.55
N ALA A 426 -22.79 6.69 -15.41
CA ALA A 426 -22.71 5.29 -14.97
C ALA A 426 -21.48 5.05 -14.09
N ILE A 427 -20.31 5.58 -14.47
CA ILE A 427 -19.09 5.53 -13.64
C ILE A 427 -19.31 6.22 -12.29
N VAL A 428 -19.91 7.43 -12.29
CA VAL A 428 -20.23 8.17 -11.06
C VAL A 428 -21.19 7.40 -10.16
N ALA A 429 -22.23 6.77 -10.73
CA ALA A 429 -23.17 5.93 -10.00
C ALA A 429 -22.47 4.72 -9.35
N ASN A 430 -21.59 4.04 -10.10
CA ASN A 430 -20.79 2.94 -9.58
C ASN A 430 -19.86 3.39 -8.43
N TRP A 431 -19.18 4.54 -8.59
CA TRP A 431 -18.37 5.11 -7.51
C TRP A 431 -19.20 5.42 -6.27
N ASN A 432 -20.36 6.05 -6.42
CA ASN A 432 -21.25 6.36 -5.32
C ASN A 432 -21.71 5.08 -4.59
N LYS A 433 -22.08 4.04 -5.33
CA LYS A 433 -22.44 2.72 -4.77
C LYS A 433 -21.28 2.11 -3.98
N ILE A 434 -20.06 2.10 -4.53
CA ILE A 434 -18.88 1.56 -3.85
C ILE A 434 -18.53 2.37 -2.60
N ILE A 435 -18.63 3.70 -2.64
CA ILE A 435 -18.17 4.56 -1.54
C ILE A 435 -19.20 4.66 -0.41
N PHE A 436 -20.46 4.88 -0.76
CA PHE A 436 -21.54 5.16 0.20
C PHE A 436 -22.40 3.94 0.53
N GLY A 437 -22.25 2.85 -0.24
CA GLY A 437 -23.08 1.66 -0.18
C GLY A 437 -24.40 1.83 -0.93
N ASP A 438 -25.20 0.76 -0.98
CA ASP A 438 -26.63 0.86 -1.28
C ASP A 438 -27.25 1.52 -0.05
N ARG A 439 -27.27 2.86 -0.03
CA ARG A 439 -28.19 3.55 0.86
C ARG A 439 -29.56 3.21 0.32
N ASP A 440 -30.37 2.56 1.15
CA ASP A 440 -31.81 2.54 0.97
C ASP A 440 -32.25 4.00 1.13
N ASP A 441 -32.06 4.77 0.06
CA ASP A 441 -32.72 6.04 -0.12
C ASP A 441 -34.20 5.68 -0.31
N ASP A 442 -34.90 5.41 0.78
CA ASP A 442 -36.36 5.19 0.79
C ASP A 442 -37.12 6.41 0.20
N ASP A 443 -36.42 7.51 -0.10
CA ASP A 443 -36.93 8.72 -0.74
C ASP A 443 -36.35 9.02 -2.15
N ALA A 444 -35.46 8.21 -2.72
CA ALA A 444 -34.96 8.43 -4.09
C ALA A 444 -35.45 7.33 -5.07
N PRO A 445 -35.98 7.68 -6.25
CA PRO A 445 -36.41 6.70 -7.24
C PRO A 445 -35.21 5.87 -7.72
N ARG A 446 -35.17 4.59 -7.30
CA ARG A 446 -34.14 3.62 -7.69
C ARG A 446 -34.18 3.34 -9.20
N PRO A 447 -33.10 3.57 -9.96
CA PRO A 447 -32.83 2.79 -11.16
C PRO A 447 -32.27 1.43 -10.73
N ALA A 448 -32.95 0.35 -11.09
CA ALA A 448 -32.45 -1.02 -10.87
C ALA A 448 -31.24 -1.28 -11.78
N GLN A 449 -30.08 -1.63 -11.23
CA GLN A 449 -28.90 -2.01 -12.05
C GLN A 449 -28.10 -3.13 -11.39
N SER A 450 -28.15 -4.31 -12.01
CA SER A 450 -27.22 -5.42 -11.86
C SER A 450 -25.87 -5.10 -12.56
N ARG A 451 -24.83 -5.89 -12.30
CA ARG A 451 -23.53 -5.75 -12.99
C ARG A 451 -23.66 -6.04 -14.49
N GLU A 452 -24.57 -6.94 -14.87
CA GLU A 452 -24.89 -7.26 -16.25
C GLU A 452 -25.54 -6.06 -16.95
N ASP A 453 -26.38 -5.29 -16.24
CA ASP A 453 -26.95 -4.04 -16.75
C ASP A 453 -25.89 -2.97 -16.97
N TYR A 454 -24.82 -2.94 -16.18
CA TYR A 454 -23.69 -2.03 -16.41
C TYR A 454 -22.92 -2.40 -17.67
N ASP A 455 -22.59 -3.68 -17.86
CA ASP A 455 -21.89 -4.15 -19.06
C ASP A 455 -22.75 -4.04 -20.33
N GLN A 456 -24.08 -4.06 -20.19
CA GLN A 456 -25.01 -3.79 -21.28
C GLN A 456 -25.14 -2.29 -21.56
N LEU A 457 -25.24 -1.45 -20.53
CA LEU A 457 -25.25 0.01 -20.68
C LEU A 457 -23.93 0.50 -21.30
N MET A 458 -22.78 -0.08 -20.92
CA MET A 458 -21.49 0.20 -21.53
C MET A 458 -21.44 -0.16 -23.02
N ARG A 459 -22.13 -1.23 -23.45
CA ARG A 459 -22.26 -1.60 -24.87
C ARG A 459 -23.22 -0.69 -25.63
N GLU A 460 -24.39 -0.39 -25.07
CA GLU A 460 -25.37 0.50 -25.72
C GLU A 460 -24.83 1.93 -25.92
N MET A 461 -23.86 2.37 -25.10
CA MET A 461 -23.23 3.68 -25.25
C MET A 461 -22.07 3.72 -26.25
N GLU A 462 -21.53 2.58 -26.67
CA GLU A 462 -20.56 2.54 -27.78
C GLU A 462 -21.24 2.88 -29.11
N ASP A 463 -22.58 2.73 -29.19
CA ASP A 463 -23.38 3.07 -30.36
C ASP A 463 -23.83 4.55 -30.38
N ASP A 464 -23.81 5.27 -29.25
CA ASP A 464 -24.29 6.65 -29.10
C ASP A 464 -23.17 7.73 -29.12
N ASP A 465 -21.89 7.32 -29.19
CA ASP A 465 -20.73 8.23 -29.34
C ASP A 465 -20.51 8.64 -30.83
N GLU A 466 -21.57 8.68 -31.66
CA GLU A 466 -21.58 9.51 -32.87
C GLU A 466 -21.50 10.98 -32.40
N GLU A 467 -20.26 11.49 -32.28
CA GLU A 467 -20.00 12.91 -32.04
C GLU A 467 -20.89 13.70 -33.01
N PRO A 468 -21.77 14.60 -32.53
CA PRO A 468 -22.51 15.45 -33.44
C PRO A 468 -21.49 16.16 -34.30
N GLU A 469 -21.54 15.94 -35.62
CA GLU A 469 -20.71 16.67 -36.57
C GLU A 469 -21.00 18.16 -36.33
N VAL A 470 -20.13 18.80 -35.56
CA VAL A 470 -20.14 20.25 -35.43
C VAL A 470 -19.62 20.73 -36.78
N GLU A 471 -20.53 21.09 -37.68
CA GLU A 471 -20.19 21.79 -38.91
C GLU A 471 -19.36 23.03 -38.53
N ASP A 472 -18.05 22.92 -38.73
CA ASP A 472 -17.05 23.94 -38.46
C ASP A 472 -17.21 25.11 -39.45
N ASP A 473 -18.16 25.99 -39.18
CA ASP A 473 -18.25 27.33 -39.79
C ASP A 473 -17.48 28.39 -38.97
N LEU A 474 -16.41 27.97 -38.28
CA LEU A 474 -15.50 28.87 -37.57
C LEU A 474 -14.12 28.94 -38.24
N PRO A 475 -13.63 30.14 -38.58
CA PRO A 475 -12.38 30.30 -39.32
C PRO A 475 -11.16 30.00 -38.43
N GLY A 476 -10.52 28.87 -38.71
CA GLY A 476 -9.07 28.68 -38.69
C GLY A 476 -8.30 29.20 -37.47
N ALA A 477 -8.36 28.46 -36.36
CA ALA A 477 -7.31 28.51 -35.35
C ALA A 477 -6.81 27.08 -35.08
N SER A 478 -5.78 26.68 -35.82
CA SER A 478 -4.99 25.46 -35.61
C SER A 478 -4.47 25.42 -34.18
N LEU A 479 -5.01 24.49 -33.38
CA LEU A 479 -4.65 24.30 -31.98
C LEU A 479 -4.46 22.81 -31.68
N TYR A 480 -3.73 22.10 -32.53
CA TYR A 480 -3.18 20.77 -32.22
C TYR A 480 -1.78 20.61 -32.82
N ALA A 481 -0.78 21.03 -32.04
CA ALA A 481 0.59 20.53 -32.12
C ALA A 481 1.18 20.56 -30.71
N LEU A 482 1.04 19.44 -29.99
CA LEU A 482 1.86 19.08 -28.83
C LEU A 482 2.13 17.57 -28.86
#